data_AF-A0A924RAA9-F1
#
_entry.id   AF-A0A924RAA9-F1
#
_cell.length_a   1.000
_cell.length_b   1.000
_cell.length_c   1.000
_cell.angle_alpha   90.00
_cell.angle_beta   90.00
_cell.angle_gamma   90.00
#
_symmetry.space_group_name_H-M   'P 1'
#
loop_
_entity.id
_entity.type
_entity.pdbx_description
1 polymer ?
#
loop_
_entity_poly.entity_id
_entity_poly.type
_entity_poly.pdbx_seq_one_letter_code
_entity_poly.pdbx_strand_id
1 'polypeptide(L)'
;RFKSPDHLYSYAGLVPDTDDSGETKKSKGITHRKNCRLRNAIIESSWIIIRQDPALPMLYKNYCKSMHKNKAIIRIAKHLLSRIRYVLKQQKPYVQAVLT
;
A
#
# COMPACT_ATOMS: atom_id res chain seq x y z
N ARG A 1 -12.61 -10.68 -9.58
CA ARG A 1 -11.26 -10.33 -9.04
C ARG A 1 -10.73 -9.09 -9.76
N PHE A 2 -10.00 -8.19 -9.10
CA PHE A 2 -9.55 -6.92 -9.72
C PHE A 2 -8.68 -7.13 -10.96
N LYS A 3 -8.97 -6.37 -12.03
CA LYS A 3 -8.26 -6.45 -13.32
C LYS A 3 -6.79 -6.02 -13.18
N SER A 4 -6.54 -4.87 -12.55
CA SER A 4 -5.19 -4.35 -12.27
C SER A 4 -4.92 -4.23 -10.77
N PRO A 5 -3.65 -4.21 -10.33
CA PRO A 5 -3.31 -3.89 -8.93
C PRO A 5 -3.78 -2.49 -8.53
N ASP A 6 -3.83 -1.52 -9.45
CA ASP A 6 -4.29 -0.17 -9.16
C ASP A 6 -5.77 -0.11 -8.77
N HIS A 7 -6.61 -0.95 -9.39
CA HIS A 7 -8.01 -1.08 -8.97
C HIS A 7 -8.13 -1.61 -7.54
N LEU A 8 -7.23 -2.52 -7.14
CA LEU A 8 -7.18 -3.03 -5.77
C LEU A 8 -6.70 -1.95 -4.78
N TYR A 9 -5.65 -1.19 -5.14
CA TYR A 9 -5.18 -0.07 -4.32
C TYR A 9 -6.25 1.01 -4.17
N SER A 10 -6.96 1.33 -5.24
CA SER A 10 -8.08 2.29 -5.25
C SER A 10 -9.22 1.81 -4.35
N TYR A 11 -9.61 0.53 -4.45
CA TYR A 11 -10.64 -0.07 -3.61
C TYR A 11 -10.28 -0.05 -2.11
N ALA A 12 -9.03 -0.37 -1.76
CA ALA A 12 -8.52 -0.23 -0.39
C ALA A 12 -8.30 1.24 0.03
N GLY A 13 -8.39 2.17 -0.92
CA GLY A 13 -8.13 3.58 -0.72
C GLY A 13 -6.66 3.89 -0.42
N LEU A 14 -5.70 3.08 -0.86
CA LEU A 14 -4.25 3.37 -0.69
C LEU A 14 -3.71 4.25 -1.83
N VAL A 15 -4.59 5.05 -2.45
CA VAL A 15 -4.27 5.96 -3.54
C VAL A 15 -4.43 7.41 -3.09
N PRO A 16 -3.66 8.34 -3.66
CA PRO A 16 -3.88 9.75 -3.38
C PRO A 16 -5.23 10.21 -3.92
N ASP A 17 -5.82 11.19 -3.25
CA ASP A 17 -6.91 11.98 -3.81
C ASP A 17 -6.31 12.99 -4.79
N THR A 18 -6.93 13.12 -5.95
CA THR A 18 -6.51 14.03 -7.01
C THR A 18 -7.67 14.93 -7.37
N ASP A 19 -7.44 16.24 -7.31
CA ASP A 19 -8.35 17.24 -7.85
C ASP A 19 -7.78 17.72 -9.17
N ASP A 20 -8.56 17.53 -10.23
CA ASP A 20 -8.18 17.80 -11.60
C ASP A 20 -9.26 18.67 -12.23
N SER A 21 -9.00 19.98 -12.33
CA SER A 21 -9.92 20.97 -12.86
C SER A 21 -9.56 21.40 -14.30
N GLY A 22 -8.88 20.53 -15.05
CA GLY A 22 -8.49 20.76 -16.45
C GLY A 22 -7.16 21.53 -16.62
N GLU A 23 -6.95 22.61 -15.86
CA GLU A 23 -5.73 23.43 -15.94
C GLU A 23 -4.69 23.11 -14.85
N THR A 24 -5.12 22.56 -13.70
CA THR A 24 -4.20 22.22 -12.61
C THR A 24 -4.52 20.86 -12.00
N LYS A 25 -3.47 20.05 -11.81
CA LYS A 25 -3.53 18.78 -11.07
C LYS A 25 -2.97 18.98 -9.67
N LYS A 26 -3.81 18.82 -8.65
CA LYS A 26 -3.40 18.92 -7.24
C LYS A 26 -3.65 17.60 -6.52
N SER A 27 -2.64 17.10 -5.82
CA SER A 27 -2.77 15.92 -4.95
C SER A 27 -3.16 16.37 -3.54
N LYS A 28 -4.34 15.97 -3.06
CA LYS A 28 -4.92 16.42 -1.77
C LYS A 28 -4.58 15.51 -0.58
N GLY A 29 -3.70 14.53 -0.75
CA GLY A 29 -3.37 13.54 0.29
C GLY A 29 -3.98 12.17 0.00
N ILE A 30 -4.23 11.34 1.00
CA ILE A 30 -4.85 10.02 0.81
C ILE A 30 -6.36 10.18 0.59
N THR A 31 -6.93 9.45 -0.36
CA THR A 31 -8.37 9.58 -0.67
C THR A 31 -9.25 9.31 0.56
N HIS A 32 -10.36 10.03 0.66
CA HIS A 32 -11.41 9.74 1.65
C HIS A 32 -12.26 8.52 1.24
N ARG A 33 -12.34 8.22 -0.06
CA ARG A 33 -13.10 7.09 -0.61
C ARG A 33 -12.35 5.79 -0.36
N LYS A 34 -12.86 4.96 0.54
CA LYS A 34 -12.17 3.74 0.99
C LYS A 34 -13.13 2.70 1.52
N ASN A 35 -12.72 1.45 1.43
CA ASN A 35 -13.21 0.44 2.36
C ASN A 35 -12.50 0.61 3.71
N CYS A 36 -13.18 1.18 4.71
CA CYS A 36 -12.61 1.50 6.02
C CYS A 36 -12.04 0.27 6.73
N ARG A 37 -12.77 -0.85 6.73
CA ARG A 37 -12.34 -2.10 7.38
C ARG A 37 -11.08 -2.64 6.73
N LEU A 38 -11.07 -2.72 5.40
CA LEU A 38 -9.92 -3.21 4.64
C LEU A 38 -8.70 -2.32 4.82
N ARG A 39 -8.85 -1.00 4.73
CA ARG A 39 -7.74 -0.06 4.89
C ARG A 39 -7.11 -0.20 6.28
N ASN A 40 -7.93 -0.18 7.32
CA ASN A 40 -7.45 -0.27 8.70
C ASN A 40 -6.72 -1.60 8.92
N ALA A 41 -7.34 -2.72 8.52
CA ALA A 41 -6.72 -4.04 8.66
C ALA A 41 -5.35 -4.13 7.95
N ILE A 42 -5.23 -3.59 6.74
CA ILE A 42 -3.95 -3.60 6.01
C ILE A 42 -2.92 -2.69 6.68
N ILE A 43 -3.29 -1.51 7.15
CA ILE A 43 -2.36 -0.59 7.83
C ILE A 43 -1.85 -1.22 9.13
N GLU A 44 -2.72 -1.80 9.95
CA GLU A 44 -2.32 -2.50 11.17
C GLU A 44 -1.41 -3.70 10.85
N SER A 45 -1.78 -4.50 9.85
CA SER A 45 -0.95 -5.61 9.39
C SER A 45 0.41 -5.14 8.86
N SER A 46 0.46 -3.95 8.27
CA SER A 46 1.70 -3.35 7.75
C SER A 46 2.70 -3.06 8.87
N TRP A 47 2.24 -2.64 10.04
CA TRP A 47 3.10 -2.42 11.21
C TRP A 47 3.66 -3.72 11.80
N ILE A 48 2.90 -4.81 11.68
CA ILE A 48 3.34 -6.13 12.13
C ILE A 48 4.35 -6.72 11.14
N ILE A 49 4.04 -6.71 9.84
CA ILE A 49 4.88 -7.35 8.81
C ILE A 49 6.25 -6.68 8.67
N ILE A 50 6.38 -5.37 8.94
CA ILE A 50 7.68 -4.67 8.95
C ILE A 50 8.66 -5.32 9.95
N ARG A 51 8.15 -5.93 11.02
CA ARG A 51 8.96 -6.62 12.03
C ARG A 51 9.23 -8.09 11.68
N GLN A 52 8.38 -8.69 10.84
CA GLN A 52 8.45 -10.12 10.52
C GLN A 52 9.21 -10.41 9.22
N ASP A 53 9.07 -9.54 8.21
CA ASP A 53 9.70 -9.73 6.90
C ASP A 53 10.92 -8.80 6.77
N PRO A 54 12.14 -9.32 6.57
CA PRO A 54 13.35 -8.50 6.54
C PRO A 54 13.43 -7.51 5.36
N ALA A 55 12.68 -7.72 4.26
CA ALA A 55 12.69 -6.81 3.11
C ALA A 55 11.88 -5.51 3.35
N LEU A 56 10.77 -5.60 4.07
CA LEU A 56 9.88 -4.46 4.31
C LEU A 56 10.46 -3.36 5.22
N PRO A 57 11.23 -3.62 6.30
CA PRO A 57 11.84 -2.58 7.11
C PRO A 57 12.90 -1.81 6.32
N MET A 58 13.60 -2.44 5.38
CA MET A 58 14.54 -1.75 4.50
C MET A 58 13.82 -0.74 3.61
N LEU A 59 12.72 -1.17 2.95
CA LEU A 59 11.87 -0.27 2.16
C LEU A 59 11.28 0.85 3.01
N TYR A 60 10.80 0.53 4.22
CA TYR A 60 10.22 1.51 5.13
C TYR A 60 11.24 2.58 5.53
N LYS A 61 12.46 2.17 5.92
CA LYS A 61 13.55 3.09 6.23
C LYS A 61 13.91 3.97 5.04
N ASN A 62 13.95 3.40 3.83
CA ASN A 62 14.22 4.17 2.61
C ASN A 62 13.12 5.20 2.32
N TYR A 63 11.85 4.85 2.52
CA TYR A 63 10.77 5.84 2.39
C TYR A 63 10.86 6.91 3.48
N CYS A 64 11.17 6.56 4.72
CA CYS A 64 11.31 7.53 5.81
C CYS A 64 12.39 8.60 5.55
N LYS A 65 13.38 8.34 4.68
CA LYS A 65 14.38 9.35 4.27
C LYS A 65 13.78 10.49 3.43
N SER A 66 12.71 10.22 2.68
CA SER A 66 12.11 11.17 1.73
C SER A 66 10.70 11.62 2.13
N MET A 67 10.05 10.96 3.09
CA MET A 67 8.69 11.29 3.52
C MET A 67 8.43 10.98 4.98
N HIS A 68 7.39 11.63 5.54
CA HIS A 68 6.91 11.33 6.89
C HIS A 68 6.53 9.86 7.08
N LYS A 69 6.75 9.35 8.29
CA LYS A 69 6.47 7.95 8.71
C LYS A 69 5.06 7.48 8.30
N ASN A 70 4.05 8.33 8.45
CA ASN A 70 2.67 8.00 8.08
C ASN A 70 2.49 7.80 6.56
N LYS A 71 3.22 8.54 5.72
CA LYS A 71 3.23 8.32 4.26
C LYS A 71 4.04 7.07 3.90
N ALA A 72 5.12 6.80 4.62
CA ALA A 72 5.95 5.62 4.44
C ALA A 72 5.17 4.32 4.73
N ILE A 73 4.39 4.26 5.82
CA ILE A 73 3.58 3.07 6.14
C ILE A 73 2.50 2.82 5.08
N ILE A 74 1.90 3.88 4.51
CA ILE A 74 0.94 3.74 3.40
C ILE A 74 1.60 3.09 2.16
N ARG A 75 2.87 3.41 1.87
CA ARG A 75 3.61 2.72 0.80
C ARG A 75 3.86 1.25 1.13
N ILE A 76 4.20 0.93 2.38
CA ILE A 76 4.34 -0.47 2.80
C ILE A 76 3.00 -1.22 2.70
N ALA A 77 1.89 -0.57 3.04
CA ALA A 77 0.56 -1.15 2.87
C ALA A 77 0.25 -1.51 1.39
N LYS A 78 0.70 -0.69 0.43
CA LYS A 78 0.59 -1.03 -1.01
C LYS A 78 1.40 -2.27 -1.36
N HIS A 79 2.63 -2.37 -0.87
CA HIS A 79 3.50 -3.55 -1.07
C HIS A 79 2.87 -4.80 -0.47
N LEU A 80 2.39 -4.73 0.76
CA LEU A 80 1.71 -5.83 1.43
C LEU A 80 0.48 -6.28 0.64
N LEU A 81 -0.36 -5.34 0.19
CA LEU A 81 -1.54 -5.64 -0.59
C LEU A 81 -1.22 -6.26 -1.96
N SER A 82 -0.12 -5.85 -2.59
CA SER A 82 0.42 -6.48 -3.80
C SER A 82 0.78 -7.94 -3.56
N ARG A 83 1.49 -8.22 -2.46
CA ARG A 83 1.88 -9.58 -2.08
C ARG A 83 0.68 -10.46 -1.75
N ILE A 84 -0.30 -9.95 -1.01
CA ILE A 84 -1.57 -10.66 -0.74
C ILE A 84 -2.26 -11.00 -2.06
N ARG A 85 -2.37 -10.03 -2.98
CA ARG A 85 -2.95 -10.28 -4.32
C ARG A 85 -2.18 -11.35 -5.08
N TYR A 86 -0.86 -11.35 -5.02
CA TYR A 86 -0.02 -12.35 -5.68
C TYR A 86 -0.29 -13.76 -5.13
N VAL A 87 -0.28 -13.93 -3.80
CA VAL A 87 -0.58 -15.21 -3.12
C VAL A 87 -1.98 -15.70 -3.51
N LEU A 88 -3.01 -14.84 -3.39
CA LEU A 88 -4.37 -15.20 -3.76
C LEU A 88 -4.52 -15.51 -5.26
N LYS A 89 -3.73 -14.88 -6.13
CA LYS A 89 -3.80 -15.07 -7.57
C LYS A 89 -3.12 -16.35 -8.02
N GLN A 90 -1.91 -16.57 -7.54
CA GLN A 90 -1.02 -17.64 -7.98
C GLN A 90 -1.14 -18.91 -7.13
N GLN A 91 -1.87 -18.86 -6.00
CA GLN A 91 -2.00 -19.96 -5.04
C GLN A 91 -0.64 -20.49 -4.56
N LYS A 92 0.37 -19.62 -4.55
CA LYS A 92 1.72 -19.92 -4.05
C LYS A 92 1.85 -19.40 -2.62
N PRO A 93 2.57 -20.12 -1.74
CA PRO A 93 2.81 -19.65 -0.38
C PRO A 93 3.54 -18.31 -0.40
N TYR A 94 3.31 -17.53 0.65
CA TYR A 94 4.01 -16.27 0.86
C TYR A 94 5.51 -16.53 1.07
N VAL A 95 6.36 -15.82 0.32
CA VAL A 95 7.82 -15.90 0.45
C VAL A 95 8.31 -14.61 1.08
N GLN A 96 9.05 -14.74 2.20
CA GLN A 96 9.67 -13.61 2.89
C GLN A 96 10.89 -13.09 2.11
N ALA A 97 11.32 -11.86 2.40
CA ALA A 97 12.52 -11.23 1.85
C ALA A 97 12.49 -10.88 0.34
N VAL A 98 11.34 -10.97 -0.33
CA VAL A 98 11.22 -10.61 -1.75
C VAL A 98 10.95 -9.12 -1.92
N LEU A 99 11.90 -8.35 -2.45
CA LEU A 99 11.66 -6.96 -2.84
C LEU A 99 10.77 -6.94 -4.09
N THR A 100 9.63 -6.25 -4.02
CA THR A 100 8.62 -6.14 -5.08
C THR A 100 8.47 -4.70 -5.53
#